data_AF-A0AAD3RLP7-F1
#
_entry.id   AF-A0AAD3RLP7-F1
#
_cell.length_a   1.000
_cell.length_b   1.000
_cell.length_c   1.000
_cell.angle_alpha   90.00
_cell.angle_beta   90.00
_cell.angle_gamma   90.00
#
_symmetry.space_group_name_H-M   'P 1'
#
loop_
_entity.id
_entity.type
_entity.pdbx_description
1 polymer ?
#
loop_
_entity_poly.entity_id
_entity_poly.type
_entity_poly.pdbx_seq_one_letter_code
_entity_poly.pdbx_strand_id
1 'polypeptide(L)'
;MANRQTKPEDIKLQNKTVFKSPVYRIPALFYDRNSETLLAFAEQRETADDASTQNLVMRRGTLKDESPGAKTIEWSELKTVVEKAKLNNCRPMNPCPVFEKNTNTLFLFFICVEDRVTEQWQIKHCTNKARLCYITSKDHGQTWSEQVTITAAHGS
;
A
#
# COMPACT_ATOMS: atom_id res chain seq x y z
N MET A 1 -28.01 13.04 36.35
CA MET A 1 -26.82 12.14 36.42
C MET A 1 -25.94 12.46 35.24
N ALA A 2 -24.78 13.08 35.45
CA ALA A 2 -23.90 13.53 34.38
C ALA A 2 -23.13 12.33 33.79
N ASN A 3 -23.18 12.20 32.47
CA ASN A 3 -22.46 11.19 31.71
C ASN A 3 -20.96 11.44 31.88
N ARG A 4 -20.27 10.55 32.62
CA ARG A 4 -18.82 10.65 32.83
C ARG A 4 -18.15 10.29 31.52
N GLN A 5 -17.70 11.32 30.80
CA GLN A 5 -16.76 11.15 29.69
C GLN A 5 -15.51 10.48 30.26
N THR A 6 -15.32 9.20 29.94
CA THR A 6 -14.10 8.48 30.27
C THR A 6 -12.95 9.25 29.64
N LYS A 7 -11.98 9.67 30.44
CA LYS A 7 -10.72 10.23 29.94
C LYS A 7 -10.13 9.21 28.96
N PRO A 8 -9.56 9.62 27.82
CA PRO A 8 -8.76 8.70 27.02
C PRO A 8 -7.72 8.10 27.95
N GLU A 9 -7.73 6.78 28.09
CA GLU A 9 -6.66 6.07 28.77
C GLU A 9 -5.34 6.48 28.12
N ASP A 10 -4.26 6.60 28.90
CA ASP A 10 -2.94 6.99 28.39
C ASP A 10 -2.50 5.98 27.31
N ILE A 11 -2.76 6.30 26.05
CA ILE A 11 -2.39 5.45 24.91
C ILE A 11 -0.86 5.39 24.88
N LYS A 12 -0.30 4.28 25.34
CA LYS A 12 1.14 4.03 25.25
C LYS A 12 1.49 3.79 23.79
N LEU A 13 1.96 4.84 23.11
CA LEU A 13 2.45 4.77 21.74
C LEU A 13 3.63 3.79 21.66
N GLN A 14 3.54 2.83 20.74
CA GLN A 14 4.61 1.88 20.46
C GLN A 14 5.24 2.19 19.10
N ASN A 15 6.56 2.39 19.09
CA ASN A 15 7.31 2.57 17.86
C ASN A 15 7.83 1.21 17.37
N LYS A 16 7.26 0.71 16.26
CA LYS A 16 7.69 -0.53 15.62
C LYS A 16 7.97 -0.29 14.14
N THR A 17 9.18 -0.60 13.70
CA THR A 17 9.55 -0.57 12.28
C THR A 17 8.84 -1.70 11.54
N VAL A 18 7.94 -1.35 10.62
CA VAL A 18 7.19 -2.32 9.79
C VAL A 18 8.04 -2.84 8.64
N PHE A 19 8.69 -1.93 7.91
CA PHE A 19 9.56 -2.26 6.80
C PHE A 19 11.01 -1.95 7.18
N LYS A 20 11.86 -2.98 7.20
CA LYS A 20 13.31 -2.87 7.47
C LYS A 20 14.06 -3.04 6.14
N SER A 21 15.09 -2.19 5.91
CA SER A 21 16.08 -2.23 4.81
C SER A 21 15.82 -3.30 3.74
N PRO A 22 15.45 -2.95 2.49
CA PRO A 22 15.86 -1.80 1.65
C PRO A 22 15.11 -0.46 1.90
N VAL A 23 15.24 0.50 0.96
CA VAL A 23 14.52 1.79 0.98
C VAL A 23 13.03 1.54 0.73
N TYR A 24 12.19 2.01 1.66
CA TYR A 24 10.73 1.99 1.51
C TYR A 24 10.18 3.41 1.53
N ARG A 25 9.35 3.75 0.54
CA ARG A 25 8.72 5.07 0.43
C ARG A 25 7.23 4.96 0.10
N ILE A 26 6.55 6.09 0.24
CA ILE A 26 5.12 6.27 -0.05
C ILE A 26 4.26 5.24 0.70
N PRO A 27 4.20 5.34 2.05
CA PRO A 27 3.44 4.40 2.85
C PRO A 27 1.94 4.56 2.62
N ALA A 28 1.23 3.45 2.64
CA ALA A 28 -0.22 3.44 2.74
C ALA A 28 -0.67 2.42 3.79
N LEU A 29 -1.74 2.72 4.52
CA LEU A 29 -2.22 1.89 5.61
C LEU A 29 -3.73 1.71 5.51
N PHE A 30 -4.19 0.48 5.66
CA PHE A 30 -5.61 0.15 5.74
C PHE A 30 -5.86 -0.71 6.97
N TYR A 31 -6.92 -0.40 7.73
CA TYR A 31 -7.39 -1.22 8.83
C TYR A 31 -8.73 -1.85 8.48
N ASP A 32 -8.74 -3.17 8.45
CA ASP A 32 -9.95 -3.95 8.31
C ASP A 32 -10.53 -4.27 9.68
N ARG A 33 -11.69 -3.69 9.98
CA ARG A 33 -12.40 -3.90 11.25
C ARG A 33 -13.02 -5.28 11.35
N ASN A 34 -13.37 -5.92 10.23
CA ASN A 34 -14.04 -7.22 10.24
C ASN A 34 -13.08 -8.35 10.62
N SER A 35 -11.81 -8.21 10.24
CA SER A 35 -10.75 -9.19 10.48
C SER A 35 -9.71 -8.71 11.50
N GLU A 36 -9.93 -7.55 12.12
CA GLU A 36 -8.99 -6.87 13.02
C GLU A 36 -7.55 -6.83 12.48
N THR A 37 -7.43 -6.63 11.17
CA THR A 37 -6.18 -6.74 10.43
C THR A 37 -5.75 -5.39 9.88
N LEU A 38 -4.49 -5.01 10.13
CA LEU A 38 -3.81 -3.90 9.47
C LEU A 38 -3.10 -4.39 8.22
N LEU A 39 -3.22 -3.66 7.13
CA LEU A 39 -2.45 -3.86 5.91
C LEU A 39 -1.60 -2.61 5.69
N ALA A 40 -0.29 -2.76 5.87
CA ALA A 40 0.67 -1.73 5.54
C ALA A 40 1.24 -2.00 4.15
N PHE A 41 1.28 -0.98 3.29
CA PHE A 41 1.84 -1.02 1.95
C PHE A 41 2.96 -0.01 1.81
N ALA A 42 3.91 -0.29 0.93
CA ALA A 42 4.97 0.65 0.56
C ALA A 42 5.53 0.33 -0.83
N GLU A 43 6.17 1.32 -1.44
CA GLU A 43 7.10 1.09 -2.53
C GLU A 43 8.40 0.51 -1.98
N GLN A 44 8.84 -0.63 -2.53
CA GLN A 44 10.17 -1.16 -2.32
C GLN A 44 11.10 -0.63 -3.42
N ARG A 45 12.11 0.13 -3.01
CA ARG A 45 13.04 0.80 -3.92
C ARG A 45 14.46 0.28 -3.76
N GLU A 46 15.20 0.33 -4.86
CA GLU A 46 16.63 0.04 -4.86
C GLU A 46 17.44 1.18 -4.24
N THR A 47 17.04 2.43 -4.50
CA THR A 47 17.67 3.64 -3.93
C THR A 47 16.61 4.63 -3.41
N ALA A 48 17.03 5.79 -2.93
CA ALA A 48 16.10 6.86 -2.55
C ALA A 48 15.36 7.50 -3.74
N ASP A 49 15.83 7.26 -4.97
CA ASP A 49 15.30 7.83 -6.21
C ASP A 49 13.87 7.34 -6.50
N ASP A 50 13.00 8.25 -6.93
CA ASP A 50 11.63 7.98 -7.35
C ASP A 50 11.55 7.06 -8.58
N ALA A 51 12.59 7.04 -9.42
CA ALA A 51 12.63 6.15 -10.58
C ALA A 51 13.06 4.70 -10.25
N SER A 52 13.48 4.42 -9.01
CA SER A 52 14.11 3.14 -8.63
C SER A 52 13.17 2.11 -8.00
N THR A 53 11.86 2.34 -8.05
CA THR A 53 10.88 1.39 -7.49
C THR A 53 10.93 0.05 -8.22
N GLN A 54 11.08 -1.02 -7.45
CA GLN A 54 11.14 -2.39 -7.94
C GLN A 54 9.81 -3.11 -7.70
N ASN A 55 9.16 -2.89 -6.56
CA ASN A 55 7.92 -3.59 -6.22
C ASN A 55 6.98 -2.71 -5.39
N LEU A 56 5.69 -3.05 -5.39
CA LEU A 56 4.81 -2.72 -4.27
C LEU A 56 4.77 -3.91 -3.32
N VAL A 57 4.99 -3.63 -2.04
CA VAL A 57 5.03 -4.64 -0.98
C VAL A 57 3.98 -4.35 0.08
N MET A 58 3.65 -5.38 0.86
CA MET A 58 2.77 -5.28 2.01
C MET A 58 3.26 -6.10 3.20
N ARG A 59 2.80 -5.73 4.41
CA ARG A 59 2.77 -6.59 5.59
C ARG A 59 1.37 -6.58 6.19
N ARG A 60 0.92 -7.73 6.69
CA ARG A 60 -0.32 -7.86 7.47
C ARG A 60 0.00 -7.75 8.95
N GLY A 61 -0.80 -7.05 9.72
CA GLY A 61 -0.64 -6.87 11.15
C GLY A 61 -1.89 -7.34 11.87
N THR A 62 -1.77 -8.26 12.81
CA THR A 62 -2.90 -8.69 13.65
C THR A 62 -2.81 -7.97 14.99
N LEU A 63 -3.93 -7.40 15.44
CA LEU A 63 -4.01 -6.82 16.79
C LEU A 63 -3.94 -7.93 17.84
N LYS A 64 -3.12 -7.72 18.86
CA LYS A 64 -3.06 -8.59 20.05
C LYS A 64 -3.36 -7.77 21.30
N ASP A 65 -4.21 -8.33 22.15
CA ASP A 65 -4.44 -7.82 23.50
C ASP A 65 -3.36 -8.39 24.43
N GLU A 66 -2.45 -7.53 24.89
CA GLU A 66 -1.42 -7.93 25.86
C GLU A 66 -1.94 -7.82 27.29
N SER A 67 -2.71 -6.76 27.56
CA SER A 67 -3.35 -6.50 28.85
C SER A 67 -4.50 -5.50 28.66
N PRO A 68 -5.39 -5.30 29.67
CA PRO A 68 -6.43 -4.29 29.60
C PRO A 68 -5.84 -2.90 29.29
N GLY A 69 -6.28 -2.28 28.19
CA GLY A 69 -5.78 -0.98 27.73
C GLY A 69 -4.48 -1.02 26.91
N ALA A 70 -3.85 -2.20 26.71
CA ALA A 70 -2.62 -2.34 25.94
C ALA A 70 -2.79 -3.30 24.76
N LYS A 71 -2.72 -2.73 23.54
CA LYS A 71 -2.72 -3.49 22.29
C LYS A 71 -1.35 -3.44 21.61
N THR A 72 -0.91 -4.55 21.04
CA THR A 72 0.26 -4.64 20.17
C THR A 72 -0.16 -5.07 18.76
N ILE A 73 0.74 -4.90 17.79
CA ILE A 73 0.56 -5.41 16.43
C ILE A 73 1.67 -6.42 16.15
N GLU A 74 1.26 -7.64 15.83
CA GLU A 74 2.14 -8.66 15.28
C GLU A 74 2.12 -8.61 13.76
N TRP A 75 3.26 -8.24 13.17
CA TRP A 75 3.38 -8.11 11.71
C TRP A 75 3.84 -9.44 11.10
N SER A 76 3.14 -9.90 10.07
CA SER A 76 3.51 -11.03 9.22
C SER A 76 4.78 -10.75 8.43
N GLU A 77 5.29 -11.78 7.77
CA GLU A 77 6.33 -11.66 6.75
C GLU A 77 5.94 -10.68 5.63
N LEU A 78 6.98 -10.12 5.00
CA LEU A 78 6.85 -9.23 3.85
C LEU A 78 6.28 -10.00 2.66
N LYS A 79 5.31 -9.40 1.98
CA LYS A 79 4.73 -9.95 0.75
C LYS A 79 4.82 -8.94 -0.39
N THR A 80 5.29 -9.37 -1.55
CA THR A 80 5.18 -8.58 -2.78
C THR A 80 3.76 -8.70 -3.34
N VAL A 81 3.12 -7.56 -3.63
CA VAL A 81 1.76 -7.51 -4.20
C VAL A 81 1.74 -7.09 -5.66
N VAL A 82 2.75 -6.32 -6.09
CA VAL A 82 2.97 -5.98 -7.50
C VAL A 82 4.46 -6.05 -7.79
N GLU A 83 4.86 -6.84 -8.78
CA GLU A 83 6.26 -7.02 -9.19
C GLU A 83 6.54 -6.24 -10.48
N LYS A 84 7.54 -5.34 -10.49
CA LYS A 84 7.95 -4.62 -11.72
C LYS A 84 8.24 -5.56 -12.90
N ALA A 85 8.80 -6.74 -12.63
CA ALA A 85 9.10 -7.74 -13.66
C ALA A 85 7.86 -8.17 -14.46
N LYS A 86 6.66 -8.03 -13.90
CA LYS A 86 5.38 -8.38 -14.54
C LYS A 86 4.71 -7.20 -15.25
N LEU A 87 5.33 -6.02 -15.27
CA LEU A 87 4.71 -4.75 -15.71
C LEU A 87 5.22 -4.20 -17.04
N ASN A 88 5.75 -5.04 -17.94
CA ASN A 88 6.18 -4.64 -19.29
C ASN A 88 7.04 -3.36 -19.29
N ASN A 89 8.16 -3.37 -18.56
CA ASN A 89 9.05 -2.23 -18.38
C ASN A 89 8.39 -0.99 -17.73
N CYS A 90 7.42 -1.16 -16.84
CA CYS A 90 6.90 -0.07 -16.01
C CYS A 90 7.22 -0.33 -14.52
N ARG A 91 7.48 0.75 -13.76
CA ARG A 91 7.62 0.67 -12.30
C ARG A 91 6.29 0.99 -11.62
N PRO A 92 5.87 0.23 -10.59
CA PRO A 92 4.66 0.54 -9.85
C PRO A 92 4.95 1.54 -8.73
N MET A 93 4.11 2.54 -8.53
CA MET A 93 4.33 3.63 -7.57
C MET A 93 3.00 4.08 -6.94
N ASN A 94 3.08 4.78 -5.81
CA ASN A 94 1.97 5.44 -5.12
C ASN A 94 0.83 4.48 -4.75
N PRO A 95 1.07 3.47 -3.89
CA PRO A 95 0.02 2.56 -3.44
C PRO A 95 -1.09 3.31 -2.70
N CYS A 96 -2.34 3.04 -3.07
CA CYS A 96 -3.53 3.68 -2.50
C CYS A 96 -4.63 2.63 -2.25
N PRO A 97 -4.75 2.10 -1.02
CA PRO A 97 -5.78 1.14 -0.67
C PRO A 97 -7.14 1.85 -0.52
N VAL A 98 -8.17 1.30 -1.16
CA VAL A 98 -9.56 1.77 -1.10
C VAL A 98 -10.47 0.57 -0.86
N PHE A 99 -11.23 0.61 0.23
CA PHE A 99 -12.14 -0.48 0.57
C PHE A 99 -13.58 -0.15 0.18
N GLU A 100 -14.16 -0.98 -0.68
CA GLU A 100 -15.56 -0.90 -1.10
C GLU A 100 -16.39 -1.86 -0.25
N LYS A 101 -17.34 -1.30 0.51
CA LYS A 101 -18.04 -2.03 1.58
C LYS A 101 -19.11 -2.99 1.09
N ASN A 102 -19.80 -2.70 -0.02
CA ASN A 102 -20.95 -3.49 -0.44
C ASN A 102 -20.55 -4.85 -1.00
N THR A 103 -19.39 -4.91 -1.66
CA THR A 103 -18.81 -6.14 -2.23
C THR A 103 -17.70 -6.74 -1.38
N ASN A 104 -17.35 -6.10 -0.25
CA ASN A 104 -16.23 -6.47 0.61
C ASN A 104 -14.91 -6.59 -0.18
N THR A 105 -14.67 -5.62 -1.09
CA THR A 105 -13.51 -5.64 -1.98
C THR A 105 -12.53 -4.55 -1.58
N LEU A 106 -11.29 -4.96 -1.29
CA LEU A 106 -10.18 -4.05 -1.14
C LEU A 106 -9.52 -3.84 -2.50
N PHE A 107 -9.55 -2.62 -3.00
CA PHE A 107 -8.75 -2.19 -4.14
C PHE A 107 -7.42 -1.66 -3.64
N LEU A 108 -6.34 -2.01 -4.33
CA LEU A 108 -5.07 -1.28 -4.23
C LEU A 108 -4.85 -0.60 -5.58
N PHE A 109 -5.12 0.71 -5.62
CA PHE A 109 -4.77 1.54 -6.76
C PHE A 109 -3.29 1.91 -6.72
N PHE A 110 -2.68 2.06 -7.89
CA PHE A 110 -1.30 2.51 -8.04
C PHE A 110 -1.08 3.03 -9.47
N ILE A 111 -0.01 3.77 -9.68
CA ILE A 111 0.42 4.15 -11.03
C ILE A 111 1.54 3.24 -11.51
N CYS A 112 1.54 2.92 -12.80
CA CYS A 112 2.65 2.32 -13.52
C CYS A 112 3.28 3.38 -14.40
N VAL A 113 4.56 3.69 -14.21
CA VAL A 113 5.30 4.65 -15.05
C VAL A 113 6.34 3.89 -15.86
N GLU A 114 6.44 4.16 -17.16
CA GLU A 114 7.47 3.59 -18.03
C GLU A 114 8.86 3.75 -17.40
N ASP A 115 9.61 2.67 -17.34
CA ASP A 115 10.88 2.60 -16.63
C ASP A 115 11.90 3.59 -17.21
N ARG A 116 12.75 4.18 -16.35
CA ARG A 116 13.75 5.20 -16.72
C ARG A 116 13.19 6.52 -17.28
N VAL A 117 11.89 6.62 -17.57
CA VAL A 117 11.23 7.88 -17.92
C VAL A 117 10.99 8.67 -16.64
N THR A 118 11.76 9.74 -16.42
CA THR A 118 11.61 10.60 -15.25
C THR A 118 10.43 11.56 -15.40
N GLU A 119 9.94 12.12 -14.28
CA GLU A 119 8.96 13.20 -14.30
C GLU A 119 9.47 14.42 -15.09
N GLN A 120 10.72 14.82 -14.88
CA GLN A 120 11.34 15.93 -15.60
C GLN A 120 11.38 15.68 -17.12
N TRP A 121 11.67 14.45 -17.55
CA TRP A 121 11.64 14.09 -18.97
C TRP A 121 10.22 14.23 -19.54
N GLN A 122 9.20 13.78 -18.81
CA GLN A 122 7.79 13.89 -19.22
C GLN A 122 7.33 15.34 -19.36
N ILE A 123 7.69 16.20 -18.40
CA ILE A 123 7.41 17.64 -18.44
C ILE A 123 8.07 18.27 -19.67
N LYS A 124 9.36 17.97 -19.92
CA LYS A 124 10.11 18.53 -21.05
C LYS A 124 9.51 18.15 -22.42
N HIS A 125 8.94 16.95 -22.53
CA HIS A 125 8.37 16.43 -23.78
C HIS A 125 6.84 16.55 -23.83
N CYS A 126 6.20 17.22 -22.87
CA CYS A 126 4.76 17.41 -22.78
C CYS A 126 3.96 16.10 -22.94
N THR A 127 4.45 15.01 -22.34
CA THR A 127 3.83 13.68 -22.44
C THR A 127 3.58 13.11 -21.05
N ASN A 128 2.59 12.21 -20.92
CA ASN A 128 2.35 11.43 -19.72
C ASN A 128 2.47 9.93 -20.05
N LYS A 129 3.39 9.25 -19.39
CA LYS A 129 3.66 7.80 -19.51
C LYS A 129 3.17 7.02 -18.28
N ALA A 130 2.50 7.68 -17.34
CA ALA A 130 1.86 7.03 -16.21
C ALA A 130 0.52 6.39 -16.64
N ARG A 131 0.28 5.18 -16.14
CA ARG A 131 -0.98 4.44 -16.28
C ARG A 131 -1.53 4.15 -14.91
N LEU A 132 -2.79 4.50 -14.66
CA LEU A 132 -3.52 4.12 -13.46
C LEU A 132 -3.93 2.66 -13.54
N CYS A 133 -3.57 1.91 -12.51
CA CYS A 133 -3.80 0.47 -12.39
C CYS A 133 -4.40 0.13 -11.03
N TYR A 134 -5.01 -1.05 -10.92
CA TYR A 134 -5.39 -1.61 -9.64
C TYR A 134 -5.27 -3.14 -9.60
N ILE A 135 -5.15 -3.66 -8.39
CA ILE A 135 -5.40 -5.07 -8.04
C ILE A 135 -6.46 -5.10 -6.94
N THR A 136 -7.14 -6.24 -6.77
CA THR A 136 -8.19 -6.40 -5.75
C THR A 136 -7.93 -7.58 -4.84
N SER A 137 -8.39 -7.49 -3.59
CA SER A 137 -8.46 -8.58 -2.64
C SER A 137 -9.88 -8.68 -2.08
N LYS A 138 -10.38 -9.91 -1.96
CA LYS A 138 -11.69 -10.24 -1.35
C LYS A 138 -11.54 -11.06 -0.06
N ASP A 139 -10.30 -11.27 0.39
CA ASP A 139 -9.92 -12.16 1.47
C ASP A 139 -9.01 -11.47 2.50
N HIS A 140 -9.26 -10.17 2.72
CA HIS A 140 -8.58 -9.35 3.73
C HIS A 140 -7.07 -9.22 3.51
N GLY A 141 -6.67 -9.08 2.23
CA GLY A 141 -5.28 -8.89 1.81
C GLY A 141 -4.44 -10.18 1.77
N GLN A 142 -5.08 -11.36 1.81
CA GLN A 142 -4.37 -12.64 1.75
C GLN A 142 -3.96 -13.00 0.32
N THR A 143 -4.82 -12.79 -0.66
CA THR A 143 -4.55 -12.95 -2.08
C THR A 143 -4.96 -11.69 -2.85
N TRP A 144 -4.40 -11.55 -4.05
CA TRP A 144 -4.63 -10.40 -4.91
C TRP A 144 -4.90 -10.87 -6.33
N SER A 145 -5.83 -10.20 -7.01
CA SER A 145 -6.15 -10.45 -8.42
C SER A 145 -4.99 -10.09 -9.35
N GLU A 146 -5.12 -10.48 -10.62
CA GLU A 146 -4.32 -9.89 -11.68
C GLU A 146 -4.56 -8.37 -11.78
N GLN A 147 -3.59 -7.68 -12.37
CA GLN A 147 -3.62 -6.24 -12.57
C GLN A 147 -4.64 -5.85 -13.65
N VAL A 148 -5.39 -4.79 -13.37
CA VAL A 148 -6.23 -4.09 -14.35
C VAL A 148 -5.67 -2.69 -14.58
N THR A 149 -5.51 -2.29 -15.84
CA THR A 149 -5.17 -0.92 -16.22
C THR A 149 -6.41 -0.19 -16.70
N ILE A 150 -6.67 0.99 -16.15
CA ILE A 150 -7.87 1.80 -16.44
C ILE A 150 -7.56 3.11 -17.18
N THR A 151 -6.30 3.34 -17.53
CA THR A 151 -5.92 4.40 -18.47
C THR A 151 -6.22 3.95 -19.89
N ALA A 152 -6.94 4.76 -20.65
CA ALA A 152 -7.22 4.47 -22.05
C ALA A 152 -5.90 4.28 -22.82
N ALA A 153 -5.87 3.33 -23.75
CA ALA A 153 -4.76 3.22 -24.68
C ALA A 153 -4.75 4.48 -25.56
N HIS A 154 -3.79 5.37 -25.36
CA HIS A 154 -3.49 6.36 -26.38
C HIS A 154 -2.80 5.61 -27.53
N GLY A 155 -3.42 5.65 -28.71
CA GLY A 155 -2.84 5.12 -29.93
C GLY A 155 -1.45 5.72 -30.13
N SER A 156 -0.49 4.83 -30.38
CA SER A 156 0.89 5.13 -30.76
C SER A 156 0.96 6.00 -32.01
#